data_AF-A0A2T7PMI1-F1
#
_entry.id   AF-A0A2T7PMI1-F1
#
_cell.length_a   1.000
_cell.length_b   1.000
_cell.length_c   1.000
_cell.angle_alpha   90.00
_cell.angle_beta   90.00
_cell.angle_gamma   90.00
#
_symmetry.space_group_name_H-M   'P 1'
#
loop_
_entity.id
_entity.type
_entity.pdbx_description
1 polymer ?
#
loop_
_entity_poly.entity_id
_entity_poly.type
_entity_poly.pdbx_seq_one_letter_code
_entity_poly.pdbx_strand_id
1 'polypeptide(L)'
;MSTSRFLAAVGLPVLVSLLLTEVNCACDPSGGPAGNVGCIRSSLYNNQYQYATCHTNSYILQKSKGVHFCLSGAYYCYYQCMLEVYDKESGAVSSDCQCTSTSTPSPTLSSECYSPSGTDCGWYLTCLERKLGCSGGLDSYVMAFSQKLCALAEGKDTGVTETGLKWLNATRRCIQVELAPLLLPYESFTCSDVSAHAYEKQAGCYSKPYQSDYGICRCRLLTFGRFSGGPGTSWV
;
A
#
# COMPACT_ATOMS: atom_id res chain seq x y z
N MET A 1 14.21 62.75 58.70
CA MET A 1 14.65 62.59 57.29
C MET A 1 15.43 61.30 57.19
N SER A 2 14.80 60.24 56.68
CA SER A 2 15.48 58.99 56.30
C SER A 2 14.78 58.47 55.05
N THR A 3 15.50 58.47 53.94
CA THR A 3 15.06 58.10 52.61
C THR A 3 15.32 56.60 52.40
N SER A 4 14.27 55.78 52.44
CA SER A 4 14.35 54.38 52.00
C SER A 4 13.92 54.27 50.54
N ARG A 5 14.86 53.80 49.71
CA ARG A 5 14.67 53.53 48.28
C ARG A 5 13.83 52.27 48.11
N PHE A 6 12.76 52.36 47.33
CA PHE A 6 12.03 51.21 46.81
C PHE A 6 12.84 50.57 45.67
N LEU A 7 13.30 49.34 45.86
CA LEU A 7 13.77 48.47 44.78
C LEU A 7 12.55 47.73 44.22
N ALA A 8 12.16 48.09 43.01
CA ALA A 8 11.17 47.34 42.24
C ALA A 8 11.78 46.00 41.81
N ALA A 9 11.29 44.90 42.36
CA ALA A 9 11.57 43.56 41.86
C ALA A 9 10.77 43.36 40.56
N VAL A 10 11.43 43.47 39.42
CA VAL A 10 10.87 43.10 38.12
C VAL A 10 10.85 41.58 38.06
N GLY A 11 9.66 40.99 38.22
CA GLY A 11 9.45 39.56 38.03
C GLY A 11 9.66 39.20 36.55
N LEU A 12 10.71 38.44 36.26
CA LEU A 12 10.85 37.76 34.97
C LEU A 12 9.76 36.68 34.85
N PRO A 13 9.01 36.62 33.74
CA PRO A 13 8.11 35.50 33.51
C PRO A 13 8.96 34.26 33.24
N VAL A 14 8.86 33.27 34.12
CA VAL A 14 9.37 31.92 33.85
C VAL A 14 8.53 31.39 32.69
N LEU A 15 9.11 31.44 31.49
CA LEU A 15 8.59 30.73 30.33
C LEU A 15 8.71 29.24 30.66
N VAL A 16 7.62 28.65 31.18
CA VAL A 16 7.50 27.20 31.24
C VAL A 16 7.32 26.76 29.79
N SER A 17 8.44 26.48 29.13
CA SER A 17 8.45 25.74 27.89
C SER A 17 7.88 24.36 28.21
N LEU A 18 6.56 24.22 28.02
CA LEU A 18 5.93 22.93 27.83
C LEU A 18 6.59 22.32 26.60
N LEU A 19 7.64 21.53 26.84
CA LEU A 19 8.08 20.49 25.93
C LEU A 19 6.89 19.55 25.78
N LEU A 20 6.02 19.86 24.82
CA LEU A 20 5.06 18.91 24.29
C LEU A 20 5.92 17.76 23.77
N THR A 21 6.07 16.72 24.57
CA THR A 21 6.50 15.41 24.09
C THR A 21 5.56 15.10 22.92
N GLU A 22 6.12 15.04 21.72
CA GLU A 22 5.37 14.81 20.49
C GLU A 22 4.39 13.67 20.72
N VAL A 23 3.09 13.95 20.63
CA VAL A 23 2.11 12.89 20.43
C VAL A 23 2.44 12.38 19.05
N ASN A 24 3.27 11.33 18.98
CA ASN A 24 3.72 10.78 17.72
C ASN A 24 2.51 10.10 17.05
N CYS A 25 1.74 10.88 16.30
CA CYS A 25 0.73 10.37 15.40
C CYS A 25 1.49 9.55 14.37
N ALA A 26 1.55 8.22 14.55
CA ALA A 26 2.34 7.35 13.68
C ALA A 26 1.95 7.42 12.19
N CYS A 27 0.82 8.06 11.85
CA CYS A 27 0.48 8.44 10.48
C CYS A 27 0.23 9.95 10.41
N ASP A 28 1.27 10.74 10.14
CA ASP A 28 1.11 12.18 9.91
C ASP A 28 0.46 12.44 8.54
N PRO A 29 -0.60 13.26 8.44
CA PRO A 29 -1.30 13.52 7.17
C PRO A 29 -0.44 14.06 6.03
N SER A 30 0.70 14.69 6.34
CA SER A 30 1.60 15.31 5.36
C SER A 30 2.91 14.55 5.19
N GLY A 31 3.40 13.89 6.24
CA GLY A 31 4.72 13.26 6.33
C GLY A 31 4.72 11.74 6.42
N GLY A 32 3.58 11.09 6.71
CA GLY A 32 3.50 9.64 6.88
C GLY A 32 4.36 9.17 8.06
N PRO A 33 5.16 8.08 7.94
CA PRO A 33 5.39 7.27 6.74
C PRO A 33 4.36 6.15 6.55
N ALA A 34 4.23 5.67 5.31
CA ALA A 34 3.45 4.50 5.00
C ALA A 34 4.00 3.23 5.69
N GLY A 35 3.11 2.31 6.07
CA GLY A 35 3.44 1.06 6.75
C GLY A 35 3.32 1.10 8.28
N ASN A 36 3.27 2.30 8.87
CA ASN A 36 3.00 2.42 10.30
C ASN A 36 1.61 1.89 10.64
N VAL A 37 1.53 1.05 11.67
CA VAL A 37 0.28 0.43 12.09
C VAL A 37 -0.27 1.11 13.33
N GLY A 38 -1.56 1.41 13.27
CA GLY A 38 -2.37 1.90 14.37
C GLY A 38 -3.43 0.88 14.78
N CYS A 39 -3.90 0.99 16.02
CA CYS A 39 -5.07 0.28 16.49
C CYS A 39 -6.19 1.30 16.68
N ILE A 40 -7.11 1.38 15.71
CA ILE A 40 -8.12 2.46 15.64
C ILE A 40 -9.51 1.94 15.94
N ARG A 41 -10.30 2.80 16.61
CA ARG A 41 -11.71 2.52 16.92
C ARG A 41 -12.59 3.06 15.80
N SER A 42 -13.50 2.24 15.27
CA SER A 42 -14.39 2.63 14.17
C SER A 42 -15.84 2.29 14.49
N SER A 43 -16.77 3.21 14.19
CA SER A 43 -18.21 2.99 14.35
C SER A 43 -18.74 1.94 13.37
N LEU A 44 -18.16 1.86 12.17
CA LEU A 44 -18.45 0.83 11.16
C LEU A 44 -18.07 -0.58 11.64
N TYR A 45 -17.28 -0.65 12.71
CA TYR A 45 -16.80 -1.87 13.32
C TYR A 45 -17.35 -2.07 14.73
N ASN A 46 -18.66 -1.85 14.92
CA ASN A 46 -19.35 -2.01 16.21
C ASN A 46 -18.67 -1.26 17.39
N ASN A 47 -17.99 -0.13 17.09
CA ASN A 47 -17.15 0.61 18.05
C ASN A 47 -16.04 -0.23 18.69
N GLN A 48 -15.59 -1.29 18.03
CA GLN A 48 -14.44 -2.10 18.40
C GLN A 48 -13.16 -1.54 17.77
N TYR A 49 -12.02 -2.06 18.22
CA TYR A 49 -10.70 -1.69 17.73
C TYR A 49 -10.24 -2.65 16.64
N GLN A 50 -9.71 -2.10 15.56
CA GLN A 50 -9.08 -2.88 14.50
C GLN A 50 -7.74 -2.28 14.06
N TYR A 51 -6.88 -3.13 13.52
CA TYR A 51 -5.65 -2.67 12.87
C TYR A 51 -5.98 -1.73 11.70
N ALA A 52 -5.14 -0.73 11.53
CA ALA A 52 -5.13 0.11 10.36
C ALA A 52 -3.69 0.48 10.01
N THR A 53 -3.41 0.58 8.73
CA THR A 53 -2.09 0.85 8.21
C THR A 53 -2.05 2.26 7.62
N CYS A 54 -0.99 3.01 7.88
CA CYS A 54 -0.78 4.30 7.24
C CYS A 54 -0.44 4.08 5.76
N HIS A 55 -1.21 4.69 4.86
CA HIS A 55 -0.96 4.64 3.42
C HIS A 55 -1.03 6.02 2.78
N THR A 56 -0.45 6.13 1.60
CA THR A 56 -0.68 7.29 0.74
C THR A 56 -2.13 7.29 0.23
N ASN A 57 -2.67 8.48 -0.01
CA ASN A 57 -3.97 8.64 -0.67
C ASN A 57 -3.98 8.00 -2.06
N SER A 58 -2.85 8.02 -2.77
CA SER A 58 -2.71 7.38 -4.08
C SER A 58 -2.81 5.86 -4.02
N TYR A 59 -2.34 5.22 -2.95
CA TYR A 59 -2.54 3.80 -2.69
C TYR A 59 -4.01 3.49 -2.41
N ILE A 60 -4.63 4.24 -1.49
CA ILE A 60 -6.03 4.02 -1.09
C ILE A 60 -6.97 4.19 -2.28
N LEU A 61 -6.77 5.23 -3.10
CA LEU A 61 -7.52 5.44 -4.33
C LEU A 61 -7.36 4.25 -5.29
N GLN A 62 -6.13 3.76 -5.48
CA GLN A 62 -5.89 2.62 -6.36
C GLN A 62 -6.56 1.34 -5.82
N LYS A 63 -6.35 1.03 -4.53
CA LYS A 63 -6.84 -0.19 -3.87
C LYS A 63 -8.37 -0.26 -3.83
N SER A 64 -9.01 0.84 -3.47
CA SER A 64 -10.47 0.95 -3.42
C SER A 64 -11.10 1.21 -4.79
N LYS A 65 -10.30 1.29 -5.86
CA LYS A 65 -10.75 1.71 -7.19
C LYS A 65 -11.54 3.01 -7.09
N GLY A 66 -10.99 4.03 -6.46
CA GLY A 66 -11.54 5.39 -6.38
C GLY A 66 -12.70 5.59 -5.40
N VAL A 67 -13.09 4.57 -4.63
CA VAL A 67 -14.20 4.66 -3.67
C VAL A 67 -13.75 5.34 -2.37
N HIS A 68 -12.54 5.05 -1.90
CA HIS A 68 -11.98 5.58 -0.67
C HIS A 68 -10.86 6.58 -0.96
N PHE A 69 -10.73 7.58 -0.08
CA PHE A 69 -9.70 8.60 -0.15
C PHE A 69 -9.46 9.19 1.25
N CYS A 70 -8.29 9.80 1.44
CA CYS A 70 -7.97 10.50 2.66
C CYS A 70 -8.77 11.81 2.77
N LEU A 71 -9.34 12.06 3.95
CA LEU A 71 -10.13 13.26 4.22
C LEU A 71 -9.26 14.53 4.13
N SER A 72 -9.91 15.66 3.84
CA SER A 72 -9.30 16.99 3.82
C SER A 72 -8.10 17.13 2.88
N GLY A 73 -7.98 16.27 1.86
CA GLY A 73 -6.87 16.27 0.92
C GLY A 73 -5.54 15.82 1.53
N ALA A 74 -5.56 15.15 2.68
CA ALA A 74 -4.36 14.59 3.31
C ALA A 74 -3.63 13.65 2.35
N TYR A 75 -2.30 13.69 2.37
CA TYR A 75 -1.47 12.81 1.55
C TYR A 75 -1.37 11.41 2.14
N TYR A 76 -1.35 11.31 3.48
CA TYR A 76 -1.39 10.04 4.19
C TYR A 76 -2.62 9.94 5.10
N CYS A 77 -3.14 8.73 5.27
CA CYS A 77 -4.13 8.43 6.30
C CYS A 77 -4.15 6.93 6.63
N TYR A 78 -4.78 6.59 7.74
CA TYR A 78 -5.01 5.20 8.12
C TYR A 78 -6.05 4.54 7.22
N TYR A 79 -5.73 3.37 6.70
CA TYR A 79 -6.64 2.49 5.99
C TYR A 79 -6.93 1.24 6.82
N GLN A 80 -8.22 0.96 7.01
CA GLN A 80 -8.71 -0.07 7.94
C GLN A 80 -8.43 -1.47 7.41
N CYS A 81 -7.98 -2.39 8.27
CA CYS A 81 -7.69 -3.79 7.91
C CYS A 81 -8.84 -4.46 7.14
N MET A 82 -10.09 -4.27 7.57
CA MET A 82 -11.25 -4.86 6.89
C MET A 82 -11.38 -4.39 5.43
N LEU A 83 -11.06 -3.12 5.15
CA LEU A 83 -11.08 -2.57 3.80
C LEU A 83 -9.84 -3.02 3.01
N GLU A 84 -8.68 -3.02 3.65
CA GLU A 84 -7.40 -3.27 3.00
C GLU A 84 -7.21 -4.74 2.62
N VAL A 85 -7.47 -5.64 3.57
CA VAL A 85 -7.21 -7.07 3.43
C VAL A 85 -8.42 -7.78 2.82
N TYR A 86 -9.63 -7.41 3.26
CA TYR A 86 -10.85 -8.17 2.94
C TYR A 86 -11.84 -7.47 2.00
N ASP A 87 -11.59 -6.21 1.62
CA ASP A 87 -12.49 -5.40 0.78
C ASP A 87 -13.92 -5.32 1.36
N LYS A 88 -14.04 -5.16 2.69
CA LYS A 88 -15.32 -5.14 3.42
C LYS A 88 -15.45 -3.92 4.33
N GLU A 89 -16.54 -3.18 4.16
CA GLU A 89 -16.84 -2.01 5.00
C GLU A 89 -17.44 -2.37 6.37
N SER A 90 -18.10 -3.53 6.49
CA SER A 90 -18.70 -4.01 7.75
C SER A 90 -18.89 -5.54 7.73
N GLY A 91 -19.16 -6.15 8.89
CA GLY A 91 -19.48 -7.57 9.03
C GLY A 91 -18.55 -8.36 9.95
N ALA A 92 -18.66 -9.69 9.93
CA ALA A 92 -17.99 -10.62 10.85
C ALA A 92 -16.50 -10.90 10.54
N VAL A 93 -15.81 -10.00 9.85
CA VAL A 93 -14.34 -10.05 9.59
C VAL A 93 -13.56 -9.56 10.82
N SER A 94 -14.13 -9.81 11.99
CA SER A 94 -13.82 -9.10 13.22
C SER A 94 -12.63 -9.70 13.96
N SER A 95 -12.48 -11.02 13.95
CA SER A 95 -11.38 -11.67 14.68
C SER A 95 -10.01 -11.31 14.11
N ASP A 96 -9.90 -11.28 12.78
CA ASP A 96 -8.60 -11.26 12.11
C ASP A 96 -8.01 -9.84 12.12
N CYS A 97 -8.89 -8.83 12.08
CA CYS A 97 -8.50 -7.42 12.17
C CYS A 97 -8.45 -6.87 13.60
N GLN A 98 -8.82 -7.64 14.63
CA GLN A 98 -8.87 -7.17 16.02
C GLN A 98 -7.48 -6.82 16.55
N CYS A 99 -7.41 -5.74 17.32
CA CYS A 99 -6.16 -5.31 17.95
C CYS A 99 -6.39 -4.80 19.38
N THR A 100 -5.32 -4.82 20.17
CA THR A 100 -5.22 -4.17 21.47
C THR A 100 -4.14 -3.10 21.44
N SER A 101 -4.37 -1.97 22.12
CA SER A 101 -3.52 -0.77 22.04
C SER A 101 -2.12 -0.87 22.65
N THR A 102 -1.74 -2.02 23.19
CA THR A 102 -0.55 -2.17 24.05
C THR A 102 0.78 -2.30 23.29
N SER A 103 0.75 -2.61 21.99
CA SER A 103 1.93 -2.57 21.11
C SER A 103 1.51 -2.74 19.65
N THR A 104 1.57 -1.67 18.85
CA THR A 104 1.37 -1.82 17.40
C THR A 104 2.67 -2.35 16.77
N PRO A 105 2.58 -3.33 15.85
CA PRO A 105 3.76 -3.82 15.15
C PRO A 105 4.45 -2.68 14.39
N SER A 106 5.77 -2.58 14.51
CA SER A 106 6.55 -1.65 13.70
C SER A 106 6.76 -2.19 12.30
N PRO A 107 6.73 -1.34 11.26
CA PRO A 107 7.05 -1.78 9.90
C PRO A 107 8.50 -2.25 9.81
N THR A 108 8.71 -3.41 9.17
CA THR A 108 10.05 -4.01 8.96
C THR A 108 10.60 -3.76 7.54
N LEU A 109 9.83 -3.07 6.71
CA LEU A 109 10.12 -2.78 5.31
C LEU A 109 10.09 -1.26 5.09
N SER A 110 10.60 -0.80 3.95
CA SER A 110 10.52 0.63 3.62
C SER A 110 9.08 1.04 3.32
N SER A 111 8.78 2.34 3.37
CA SER A 111 7.44 2.87 3.16
C SER A 111 6.88 2.55 1.77
N GLU A 112 7.75 2.47 0.75
CA GLU A 112 7.40 2.10 -0.62
C GLU A 112 6.88 0.67 -0.74
N CYS A 113 7.22 -0.21 0.22
CA CYS A 113 6.68 -1.56 0.27
C CYS A 113 5.18 -1.55 0.58
N TYR A 114 4.74 -0.66 1.46
CA TYR A 114 3.33 -0.58 1.88
C TYR A 114 2.50 0.35 0.99
N SER A 115 3.12 1.36 0.35
CA SER A 115 2.45 2.23 -0.63
C SER A 115 3.24 2.29 -1.94
N PRO A 116 3.25 1.21 -2.74
CA PRO A 116 4.01 1.16 -3.98
C PRO A 116 3.54 2.21 -5.00
N SER A 117 4.49 2.79 -5.72
CA SER A 117 4.19 3.71 -6.83
C SER A 117 3.54 3.01 -8.03
N GLY A 118 3.75 1.69 -8.17
CA GLY A 118 3.35 0.93 -9.35
C GLY A 118 4.37 0.97 -10.51
N THR A 119 5.46 1.70 -10.35
CA THR A 119 6.47 1.91 -11.41
C THR A 119 7.77 1.17 -11.18
N ASP A 120 8.12 0.92 -9.91
CA ASP A 120 9.36 0.25 -9.56
C ASP A 120 9.21 -1.28 -9.61
N CYS A 121 9.88 -1.90 -10.57
CA CYS A 121 9.92 -3.35 -10.71
C CYS A 121 10.78 -4.05 -9.65
N GLY A 122 11.69 -3.32 -9.00
CA GLY A 122 12.47 -3.82 -7.86
C GLY A 122 11.61 -4.19 -6.66
N TRP A 123 10.42 -3.59 -6.52
CA TRP A 123 9.49 -3.82 -5.41
C TRP A 123 9.19 -5.30 -5.14
N TYR A 124 9.02 -6.12 -6.18
CA TYR A 124 8.74 -7.54 -6.01
C TYR A 124 9.87 -8.27 -5.26
N LEU A 125 11.13 -7.93 -5.57
CA LEU A 125 12.29 -8.52 -4.92
C LEU A 125 12.54 -7.90 -3.55
N THR A 126 12.54 -6.57 -3.46
CA THR A 126 12.97 -5.84 -2.26
C THR A 126 11.92 -5.81 -1.15
N CYS A 127 10.65 -6.00 -1.50
CA CYS A 127 9.52 -6.00 -0.55
C CYS A 127 8.89 -7.39 -0.42
N LEU A 128 8.35 -7.94 -1.51
CA LEU A 128 7.55 -9.17 -1.47
C LEU A 128 8.40 -10.41 -1.16
N GLU A 129 9.47 -10.64 -1.93
CA GLU A 129 10.37 -11.77 -1.69
C GLU A 129 11.09 -11.63 -0.35
N ARG A 130 11.55 -10.42 -0.01
CA ARG A 130 12.21 -10.13 1.29
C ARG A 130 11.32 -10.45 2.50
N LYS A 131 10.01 -10.17 2.42
CA LYS A 131 9.06 -10.45 3.51
C LYS A 131 8.74 -11.94 3.63
N LEU A 132 8.49 -12.58 2.49
CA LEU A 132 7.89 -13.91 2.47
C LEU A 132 8.92 -15.04 2.53
N GLY A 133 10.15 -14.81 2.04
CA GLY A 133 11.23 -15.80 2.09
C GLY A 133 10.89 -17.12 1.40
N CYS A 134 9.96 -17.11 0.44
CA CYS A 134 9.47 -18.32 -0.20
C CYS A 134 10.58 -19.03 -0.97
N SER A 135 10.84 -20.29 -0.60
CA SER A 135 11.82 -21.19 -1.22
C SER A 135 11.33 -21.61 -2.61
N GLY A 136 11.50 -20.70 -3.56
CA GLY A 136 11.19 -20.82 -4.98
C GLY A 136 11.81 -19.68 -5.81
N GLY A 137 12.36 -18.65 -5.17
CA GLY A 137 13.03 -17.54 -5.86
C GLY A 137 12.18 -16.95 -6.99
N LEU A 138 12.87 -16.56 -8.07
CA LEU A 138 12.27 -16.07 -9.31
C LEU A 138 11.34 -17.08 -10.02
N ASP A 139 11.35 -18.35 -9.62
CA ASP A 139 10.52 -19.41 -10.22
C ASP A 139 9.13 -19.53 -9.56
N SER A 140 8.87 -18.84 -8.46
CA SER A 140 7.49 -18.69 -7.99
C SER A 140 6.67 -17.96 -9.05
N TYR A 141 5.49 -18.50 -9.42
CA TYR A 141 4.65 -17.97 -10.51
C TYR A 141 4.46 -16.45 -10.42
N VAL A 142 4.26 -15.93 -9.21
CA VAL A 142 4.08 -14.50 -8.93
C VAL A 142 5.31 -13.69 -9.32
N MET A 143 6.52 -14.14 -8.97
CA MET A 143 7.78 -13.45 -9.28
C MET A 143 8.12 -13.55 -10.76
N ALA A 144 8.08 -14.75 -11.33
CA ALA A 144 8.36 -14.99 -12.75
C ALA A 144 7.44 -14.16 -13.65
N PHE A 145 6.15 -14.12 -13.32
CA PHE A 145 5.16 -13.38 -14.09
C PHE A 145 5.34 -11.87 -13.96
N SER A 146 5.54 -11.40 -12.72
CA SER A 146 5.75 -9.97 -12.45
C SER A 146 6.98 -9.41 -13.16
N GLN A 147 8.07 -10.19 -13.23
CA GLN A 147 9.26 -9.83 -14.00
C GLN A 147 9.00 -9.75 -15.51
N LYS A 148 8.20 -10.66 -16.06
CA LYS A 148 7.80 -10.60 -17.49
C LYS A 148 7.02 -9.33 -17.80
N LEU A 149 6.04 -8.97 -16.96
CA LEU A 149 5.32 -7.69 -17.12
C LEU A 149 6.26 -6.48 -17.05
N CYS A 150 7.20 -6.52 -16.12
CA CYS A 150 8.21 -5.47 -15.98
C CYS A 150 9.11 -5.33 -17.20
N ALA A 151 9.62 -6.44 -17.74
CA ALA A 151 10.44 -6.43 -18.95
C ALA A 151 9.69 -5.84 -20.17
N LEU A 152 8.39 -6.15 -20.30
CA LEU A 152 7.53 -5.58 -21.33
C LEU A 152 7.30 -4.07 -21.13
N ALA A 153 7.07 -3.64 -19.89
CA ALA A 153 6.82 -2.23 -19.57
C ALA A 153 8.07 -1.34 -19.69
N GLU A 154 9.27 -1.90 -19.45
CA GLU A 154 10.55 -1.19 -19.57
C GLU A 154 11.06 -1.06 -21.02
N GLY A 155 10.30 -1.52 -22.02
CA GLY A 155 10.63 -1.31 -23.42
C GLY A 155 11.78 -2.16 -23.95
N LYS A 156 12.15 -3.24 -23.24
CA LYS A 156 13.06 -4.26 -23.79
C LYS A 156 12.41 -5.08 -24.92
N ASP A 157 11.09 -4.96 -25.08
CA ASP A 157 10.32 -5.62 -26.13
C ASP A 157 9.75 -4.59 -27.12
N THR A 158 10.13 -4.69 -28.40
CA THR A 158 9.83 -3.71 -29.46
C THR A 158 8.42 -3.83 -30.03
N GLY A 159 7.59 -4.76 -29.51
CA GLY A 159 6.25 -5.07 -30.01
C GLY A 159 5.08 -4.34 -29.36
N VAL A 160 5.30 -3.51 -28.33
CA VAL A 160 4.21 -2.93 -27.53
C VAL A 160 3.81 -1.54 -28.05
N THR A 161 2.52 -1.35 -28.38
CA THR A 161 1.98 -0.03 -28.75
C THR A 161 1.88 0.91 -27.54
N GLU A 162 1.74 2.21 -27.75
CA GLU A 162 1.55 3.17 -26.65
C GLU A 162 0.33 2.82 -25.76
N THR A 163 -0.77 2.37 -26.36
CA THR A 163 -1.95 1.90 -25.61
C THR A 163 -1.64 0.64 -24.81
N GLY A 164 -0.87 -0.29 -25.37
CA GLY A 164 -0.44 -1.51 -24.69
C GLY A 164 0.47 -1.20 -23.52
N LEU A 165 1.37 -0.23 -23.67
CA LEU A 165 2.25 0.23 -22.61
C LEU A 165 1.47 0.90 -21.47
N LYS A 166 0.45 1.72 -21.79
CA LYS A 166 -0.46 2.29 -20.78
C LYS A 166 -1.18 1.18 -19.99
N TRP A 167 -1.70 0.16 -20.67
CA TRP A 167 -2.33 -0.98 -20.01
C TRP A 167 -1.36 -1.78 -19.15
N LEU A 168 -0.14 -2.07 -19.64
CA LEU A 168 0.89 -2.78 -18.88
C LEU A 168 1.27 -2.03 -17.61
N ASN A 169 1.47 -0.70 -17.71
CA ASN A 169 1.79 0.14 -16.57
C ASN A 169 0.66 0.18 -15.54
N ALA A 170 -0.60 0.31 -15.99
CA ALA A 170 -1.77 0.28 -15.12
C ALA A 170 -1.93 -1.09 -14.43
N THR A 171 -1.76 -2.17 -15.18
CA THR A 171 -1.80 -3.56 -14.68
C THR A 171 -0.73 -3.80 -13.64
N ARG A 172 0.52 -3.42 -13.92
CA ARG A 172 1.65 -3.54 -12.97
C ARG A 172 1.34 -2.79 -11.67
N ARG A 173 0.85 -1.56 -11.78
CA ARG A 173 0.47 -0.75 -10.61
C ARG A 173 -0.63 -1.41 -9.79
N CYS A 174 -1.67 -1.91 -10.45
CA CYS A 174 -2.76 -2.63 -9.78
C CYS A 174 -2.23 -3.85 -9.02
N ILE A 175 -1.39 -4.68 -9.65
CA ILE A 175 -0.84 -5.89 -9.02
C ILE A 175 -0.03 -5.55 -7.78
N GLN A 176 0.87 -4.57 -7.83
CA GLN A 176 1.66 -4.18 -6.65
C GLN A 176 0.77 -3.72 -5.48
N VAL A 177 -0.28 -2.94 -5.78
CA VAL A 177 -1.25 -2.50 -4.77
C VAL A 177 -2.07 -3.66 -4.20
N GLU A 178 -2.45 -4.64 -5.02
CA GLU A 178 -3.21 -5.81 -4.55
C GLU A 178 -2.38 -6.78 -3.71
N LEU A 179 -1.05 -6.80 -3.91
CA LEU A 179 -0.12 -7.64 -3.18
C LEU A 179 0.45 -6.98 -1.91
N ALA A 180 0.42 -5.65 -1.80
CA ALA A 180 0.91 -4.93 -0.63
C ALA A 180 0.30 -5.39 0.72
N PRO A 181 -0.99 -5.80 0.82
CA PRO A 181 -1.55 -6.34 2.06
C PRO A 181 -0.81 -7.59 2.59
N LEU A 182 -0.12 -8.34 1.71
CA LEU A 182 0.68 -9.51 2.10
C LEU A 182 1.92 -9.13 2.93
N LEU A 183 2.25 -7.83 2.97
CA LEU A 183 3.43 -7.31 3.66
C LEU A 183 3.11 -6.77 5.05
N LEU A 184 1.83 -6.64 5.39
CA LEU A 184 1.36 -6.06 6.63
C LEU A 184 1.92 -6.82 7.84
N PRO A 185 2.36 -6.11 8.89
CA PRO A 185 3.10 -6.72 9.98
C PRO A 185 2.21 -7.51 10.96
N TYR A 186 0.89 -7.34 10.88
CA TYR A 186 -0.11 -8.10 11.65
C TYR A 186 -0.69 -9.30 10.88
N GLU A 187 -0.26 -9.50 9.63
CA GLU A 187 -0.67 -10.64 8.81
C GLU A 187 0.48 -11.64 8.66
N SER A 188 0.13 -12.92 8.57
CA SER A 188 1.08 -13.99 8.26
C SER A 188 0.52 -14.88 7.15
N PHE A 189 1.24 -14.95 6.03
CA PHE A 189 0.86 -15.74 4.88
C PHE A 189 1.87 -16.85 4.61
N THR A 190 1.39 -18.02 4.22
CA THR A 190 2.25 -19.05 3.62
C THR A 190 2.52 -18.73 2.15
N CYS A 191 3.55 -19.34 1.56
CA CYS A 191 3.83 -19.20 0.14
C CYS A 191 2.69 -19.70 -0.77
N SER A 192 1.89 -20.64 -0.28
CA SER A 192 0.69 -21.11 -0.97
C SER A 192 -0.39 -20.03 -0.96
N ASP A 193 -0.61 -19.36 0.19
CA ASP A 193 -1.61 -18.29 0.32
C ASP A 193 -1.26 -17.11 -0.58
N VAL A 194 0.02 -16.73 -0.63
CA VAL A 194 0.52 -15.67 -1.52
C VAL A 194 0.25 -16.00 -2.97
N SER A 195 0.51 -17.24 -3.38
CA SER A 195 0.29 -17.68 -4.76
C SER A 195 -1.20 -17.62 -5.10
N ALA A 196 -2.07 -18.19 -4.24
CA ALA A 196 -3.52 -18.16 -4.42
C ALA A 196 -4.07 -16.73 -4.50
N HIS A 197 -3.65 -15.85 -3.57
CA HIS A 197 -4.04 -14.45 -3.55
C HIS A 197 -3.60 -13.72 -4.82
N ALA A 198 -2.35 -13.92 -5.26
CA ALA A 198 -1.84 -13.33 -6.48
C ALA A 198 -2.63 -13.78 -7.72
N TYR A 199 -2.93 -15.08 -7.85
CA TYR A 199 -3.76 -15.60 -8.94
C TYR A 199 -5.14 -14.94 -8.98
N GLU A 200 -5.82 -14.86 -7.84
CA GLU A 200 -7.14 -14.25 -7.74
C GLU A 200 -7.13 -12.77 -8.15
N LYS A 201 -6.16 -12.00 -7.64
CA LYS A 201 -6.13 -10.55 -7.87
C LYS A 201 -5.60 -10.15 -9.24
N GLN A 202 -4.67 -10.92 -9.81
CA GLN A 202 -4.11 -10.66 -11.15
C GLN A 202 -5.19 -10.61 -12.23
N ALA A 203 -6.16 -11.54 -12.21
CA ALA A 203 -7.26 -11.57 -13.16
C ALA A 203 -8.08 -10.25 -13.15
N GLY A 204 -8.31 -9.70 -11.96
CA GLY A 204 -8.94 -8.40 -11.78
C GLY A 204 -8.12 -7.26 -12.38
N CYS A 205 -6.81 -7.26 -12.15
CA CYS A 205 -5.91 -6.23 -12.66
C CYS A 205 -5.76 -6.22 -14.19
N TYR A 206 -5.80 -7.37 -14.87
CA TYR A 206 -5.81 -7.38 -16.35
C TYR A 206 -7.12 -6.83 -16.92
N SER A 207 -8.23 -7.19 -16.27
CA SER A 207 -9.57 -6.89 -16.75
C SER A 207 -9.97 -5.44 -16.49
N LYS A 208 -9.55 -4.86 -15.37
CA LYS A 208 -9.86 -3.47 -15.00
C LYS A 208 -8.86 -2.96 -13.94
N PRO A 209 -7.66 -2.51 -14.36
CA PRO A 209 -6.61 -2.11 -13.42
C PRO A 209 -6.96 -0.86 -12.60
N TYR A 210 -7.74 0.08 -13.14
CA TYR A 210 -8.28 1.23 -12.42
C TYR A 210 -9.61 1.69 -13.05
N GLN A 211 -10.38 2.56 -12.37
CA GLN A 211 -11.71 2.99 -12.85
C GLN A 211 -11.71 3.55 -14.27
N SER A 212 -10.73 4.39 -14.62
CA SER A 212 -10.61 5.05 -15.92
C SER A 212 -9.75 4.30 -16.93
N ASP A 213 -9.05 3.25 -16.50
CA ASP A 213 -8.11 2.53 -17.36
C ASP A 213 -8.83 1.46 -18.19
N TYR A 214 -8.38 1.31 -19.43
CA TYR A 214 -8.88 0.26 -20.31
C TYR A 214 -8.38 -1.10 -19.83
N GLY A 215 -9.28 -2.08 -19.73
CA GLY A 215 -8.91 -3.48 -19.53
C GLY A 215 -8.35 -4.14 -20.79
N ILE A 216 -7.82 -5.36 -20.63
CA ILE A 216 -7.31 -6.16 -21.75
C ILE A 216 -8.38 -6.39 -22.83
N CYS A 217 -9.65 -6.53 -22.44
CA CYS A 217 -10.77 -6.70 -23.37
C CYS A 217 -11.09 -5.45 -24.24
N ARG A 218 -10.51 -4.28 -23.89
CA ARG A 218 -10.57 -3.06 -24.70
C ARG A 218 -9.25 -2.73 -25.40
N CYS A 219 -8.16 -3.40 -25.03
CA CYS A 219 -6.97 -3.44 -25.87
C CYS A 219 -7.32 -4.26 -27.12
N ARG A 220 -7.33 -3.64 -28.31
CA ARG A 220 -7.54 -4.39 -29.55
C ARG A 220 -6.39 -5.40 -29.72
N LEU A 221 -6.63 -6.52 -30.42
CA LEU A 221 -5.57 -7.50 -30.76
C LEU A 221 -4.34 -6.89 -31.48
N LEU A 222 -4.47 -5.69 -32.04
CA LEU A 222 -3.36 -4.91 -32.65
C LEU A 222 -2.54 -4.11 -31.63
N THR A 223 -2.96 -4.05 -30.37
CA THR A 223 -2.31 -3.32 -29.27
C THR A 223 -1.02 -4.01 -28.83
N PHE A 224 -0.94 -5.33 -29.04
CA PHE A 224 0.29 -6.09 -29.00
C PHE A 224 0.65 -6.43 -30.44
N GLY A 225 1.75 -5.87 -30.93
CA GLY A 225 2.30 -6.23 -32.24
C GLY A 225 2.48 -7.74 -32.33
N ARG A 226 2.37 -8.27 -33.55
CA ARG A 226 2.46 -9.70 -33.90
C ARG A 226 3.57 -10.39 -33.09
N PHE A 227 3.21 -11.02 -31.97
CA PHE A 227 4.15 -11.85 -31.21
C PHE A 227 4.43 -13.06 -32.09
N SER A 228 5.61 -13.11 -32.70
CA SER A 228 6.10 -14.32 -33.36
C SER A 228 6.39 -15.35 -32.28
N GLY A 229 5.37 -16.09 -31.87
CA GLY A 229 5.48 -17.22 -30.98
C GLY A 229 6.37 -18.28 -31.64
N GLY A 230 7.54 -18.52 -31.03
CA GLY A 230 8.18 -19.82 -31.17
C GLY A 230 7.26 -20.90 -30.60
N PRO A 231 7.26 -22.12 -31.16
CA PRO A 231 6.35 -23.18 -30.74
C PRO A 231 6.63 -23.55 -29.27
N GLY A 232 5.71 -23.21 -28.36
CA GLY A 232 5.80 -23.65 -26.97
C GLY A 232 5.03 -22.86 -25.90
N THR A 233 4.63 -21.61 -26.15
CA THR A 233 3.94 -20.84 -25.10
C THR A 233 2.42 -20.91 -25.24
N SER A 234 1.83 -21.96 -24.67
CA SER A 234 0.42 -21.96 -24.30
C SER A 234 0.27 -21.10 -23.04
N TRP A 235 -0.51 -20.03 -23.14
CA TRP A 235 -0.90 -19.20 -22.00
C TRP A 235 -2.38 -19.47 -21.73
N VAL A 236 -2.67 -20.11 -20.59
CA VAL A 236 -3.97 -20.12 -19.91
C VAL A 236 -3.80 -19.30 -18.64
#